data_AF-A0A068YS01-F1
#
_entry.id   AF-A0A068YS01-F1
#
_cell.length_a   1.000
_cell.length_b   1.000
_cell.length_c   1.000
_cell.angle_alpha   90.00
_cell.angle_beta   90.00
_cell.angle_gamma   90.00
#
_symmetry.space_group_name_H-M   'P 1'
#
loop_
_entity.id
_entity.type
_entity.pdbx_description
1 polymer ?
#
loop_
_entity_poly.entity_id
_entity_poly.type
_entity_poly.pdbx_seq_one_letter_code
_entity_poly.pdbx_strand_id
1 'polypeptide(L)'
;MFYLRASGLPVVTAIAVSLGDALTARLLKPVHVARFPPGMKALGEEPKMVGATGANRALSYAVGPENAVIARALQSLRWKVQHVGAWTLSFPFSIDGAMEAAEGTLMAQTFMAEPGNARVTFA
;
A
#
# COMPACT_ATOMS: atom_id res chain seq x y z
N MET A 1 5.56 6.21 10.92
CA MET A 1 4.98 5.31 9.90
C MET A 1 3.47 5.28 10.06
N PHE A 2 2.73 5.51 8.97
CA PHE A 2 1.27 5.43 8.88
C PHE A 2 0.89 4.08 8.28
N TYR A 3 -0.03 3.34 8.91
CA TYR A 3 -0.46 2.04 8.42
C TYR A 3 -1.93 2.07 8.02
N LEU A 4 -2.21 1.66 6.79
CA LEU A 4 -3.52 1.67 6.15
C LEU A 4 -3.94 0.23 5.83
N ARG A 5 -5.14 -0.16 6.25
CA ARG A 5 -5.61 -1.55 6.11
C ARG A 5 -7.08 -1.66 5.70
N ALA A 6 -7.37 -2.51 4.71
CA ALA A 6 -8.74 -2.91 4.42
C ALA A 6 -9.38 -3.72 5.57
N SER A 7 -10.56 -3.30 6.00
CA SER A 7 -11.36 -3.98 7.02
C SER A 7 -12.18 -5.13 6.43
N GLY A 8 -12.59 -6.09 7.26
CA GLY A 8 -13.49 -7.18 6.86
C GLY A 8 -12.89 -8.30 6.01
N LEU A 9 -11.66 -8.17 5.53
CA LEU A 9 -10.96 -9.24 4.79
C LEU A 9 -10.08 -10.08 5.75
N PRO A 10 -10.35 -11.38 5.96
CA PRO A 10 -9.61 -12.22 6.91
C PRO A 10 -8.10 -12.28 6.63
N VAL A 11 -7.72 -12.40 5.36
CA VAL A 11 -6.31 -12.42 4.92
C VAL A 11 -5.58 -11.12 5.28
N VAL A 12 -6.27 -9.98 5.16
CA VAL A 12 -5.74 -8.67 5.53
C VAL A 12 -5.63 -8.53 7.05
N THR A 13 -6.44 -9.25 7.84
CA THR A 13 -6.37 -9.27 9.31
C THR A 13 -5.15 -10.00 9.82
N ALA A 14 -4.91 -11.21 9.33
CA ALA A 14 -3.76 -12.01 9.75
C ALA A 14 -2.43 -11.27 9.50
N ILE A 15 -2.34 -10.56 8.38
CA ILE A 15 -1.11 -9.88 7.97
C ILE A 15 -0.89 -8.58 8.75
N ALA A 16 -1.96 -7.90 9.16
CA ALA A 16 -1.86 -6.75 10.05
C ALA A 16 -1.29 -7.13 11.42
N VAL A 17 -1.63 -8.31 11.93
CA VAL A 17 -1.06 -8.85 13.17
C VAL A 17 0.43 -9.10 12.99
N SER A 18 0.81 -9.85 11.94
CA SER A 18 2.22 -10.14 11.63
C SER A 18 3.07 -8.88 11.43
N LEU A 19 2.51 -7.84 10.79
CA LEU A 19 3.18 -6.56 10.64
C LEU A 19 3.41 -5.85 11.98
N GLY A 20 2.42 -5.88 12.88
CA GLY A 20 2.55 -5.32 14.23
C GLY A 20 3.69 -5.97 15.01
N ASP A 21 3.78 -7.29 14.93
CA ASP A 21 4.85 -8.06 15.57
C ASP A 21 6.23 -7.72 14.96
N ALA A 22 6.32 -7.66 13.64
CA ALA A 22 7.55 -7.31 12.94
C ALA A 22 8.06 -5.89 13.25
N LEU A 23 7.15 -4.92 13.40
CA LEU A 23 7.50 -3.56 13.83
C LEU A 23 8.00 -3.55 15.27
N THR A 24 7.32 -4.28 16.17
CA THR A 24 7.71 -4.38 17.58
C THR A 24 9.08 -5.01 17.75
N ALA A 25 9.38 -6.07 17.00
CA ALA A 25 10.70 -6.71 16.97
C ALA A 25 11.83 -5.75 16.53
N ARG A 26 11.48 -4.68 15.79
CA ARG A 26 12.40 -3.62 15.35
C ARG A 26 12.32 -2.35 16.20
N LEU A 27 11.62 -2.40 17.34
CA LEU A 27 11.39 -1.25 18.23
C LEU A 27 10.68 -0.07 17.55
N LEU A 28 9.90 -0.36 16.50
CA LEU A 28 9.12 0.63 15.76
C LEU A 28 7.65 0.58 16.21
N LYS A 29 7.03 1.75 16.29
CA LYS A 29 5.58 1.88 16.52
C LYS A 29 4.94 2.65 15.37
N PRO A 30 3.83 2.16 14.78
CA PRO A 30 3.00 2.99 13.91
C PRO A 30 2.55 4.22 14.68
N VAL A 31 2.65 5.39 14.04
CA VAL A 31 2.15 6.64 14.62
C VAL A 31 0.63 6.71 14.52
N HIS A 32 0.07 6.04 13.52
CA HIS A 32 -1.36 5.89 13.34
C HIS A 32 -1.68 4.64 12.50
N VAL A 33 -2.80 3.99 12.83
CA VAL A 33 -3.36 2.86 12.08
C VAL A 33 -4.78 3.20 11.64
N ALA A 34 -5.01 3.33 10.35
CA ALA A 34 -6.31 3.61 9.76
C ALA A 34 -6.89 2.34 9.10
N ARG A 35 -8.19 2.13 9.28
CA ARG A 35 -8.95 1.04 8.67
C ARG A 35 -10.02 1.62 7.76
N PHE A 36 -10.20 1.03 6.58
CA PHE A 36 -11.21 1.48 5.62
C PHE A 36 -12.04 0.28 5.11
N PRO A 37 -13.29 0.50 4.67
CA PRO A 37 -14.09 -0.55 4.05
C PRO A 37 -13.53 -0.91 2.66
N PRO A 38 -13.68 -2.16 2.20
CA PRO A 38 -13.43 -2.52 0.81
C PRO A 38 -14.27 -1.66 -0.14
N GLY A 39 -13.74 -1.36 -1.32
CA GLY A 39 -14.40 -0.54 -2.33
C GLY A 39 -14.43 0.96 -2.02
N MET A 40 -13.58 1.44 -1.10
CA MET A 40 -13.49 2.87 -0.81
C MET A 40 -13.12 3.66 -2.07
N LYS A 41 -13.78 4.81 -2.26
CA LYS A 41 -13.51 5.71 -3.40
C LYS A 41 -12.69 6.94 -3.03
N ALA A 42 -12.57 7.22 -1.73
CA ALA A 42 -11.78 8.28 -1.16
C ALA A 42 -11.29 7.85 0.23
N LEU A 43 -10.11 8.32 0.60
CA LEU A 43 -9.70 8.36 2.00
C LEU A 43 -10.37 9.56 2.68
N GLY A 44 -10.73 9.39 3.95
CA GLY A 44 -11.24 10.49 4.76
C GLY A 44 -10.11 11.44 5.18
N GLU A 45 -10.29 12.09 6.33
CA GLU A 45 -9.33 13.06 6.86
C GLU A 45 -8.08 12.39 7.49
N GLU A 46 -8.00 11.06 7.54
CA GLU A 46 -6.91 10.33 8.19
C GLU A 46 -5.52 10.71 7.66
N PRO A 47 -5.28 10.79 6.33
CA PRO A 47 -3.95 11.12 5.84
C PRO A 47 -3.51 12.55 6.22
N LYS A 48 -4.44 13.51 6.35
CA LYS A 48 -4.14 14.87 6.84
C LYS A 48 -3.75 14.83 8.31
N MET A 49 -4.53 14.11 9.12
CA MET A 49 -4.27 13.94 10.56
C MET A 49 -2.89 13.34 10.80
N VAL A 50 -2.45 12.40 9.96
CA VAL A 50 -1.16 11.72 10.14
C VAL A 50 0.01 12.49 9.55
N GLY A 51 -0.20 13.27 8.48
CA GLY A 51 0.80 14.22 8.00
C GLY A 51 1.28 15.17 9.10
N ALA A 52 0.39 15.62 9.98
CA ALA A 52 0.70 16.50 11.10
C ALA A 52 1.52 15.82 12.23
N THR A 53 1.56 14.49 12.28
CA THR A 53 2.28 13.71 13.32
C THR A 53 3.75 13.46 13.00
N GLY A 54 4.26 13.94 11.86
CA GLY A 54 5.64 13.74 11.43
C GLY A 54 5.93 12.34 10.89
N ALA A 55 4.91 11.56 10.52
CA ALA A 55 5.12 10.27 9.88
C ALA A 55 5.83 10.45 8.52
N ASN A 56 6.92 9.71 8.32
CA ASN A 56 7.79 9.79 7.14
C ASN A 56 7.55 8.68 6.10
N ARG A 57 6.65 7.73 6.39
CA ARG A 57 6.37 6.53 5.59
C ARG A 57 4.87 6.20 5.66
N ALA A 58 4.28 5.85 4.53
CA ALA A 58 2.93 5.28 4.45
C ALA A 58 3.02 3.82 4.00
N LEU A 59 2.47 2.89 4.79
CA LEU A 59 2.38 1.49 4.45
C LEU A 59 0.92 1.12 4.21
N SER A 60 0.58 0.69 2.99
CA SER A 60 -0.77 0.21 2.67
C SER A 60 -0.84 -1.30 2.55
N TYR A 61 -1.93 -1.85 3.07
CA TYR A 61 -2.36 -3.23 2.85
C TYR A 61 -3.79 -3.24 2.33
N ALA A 62 -3.91 -3.20 1.00
CA ALA A 62 -5.17 -3.06 0.26
C ALA A 62 -5.13 -3.87 -1.04
N VAL A 63 -6.21 -3.85 -1.81
CA VAL A 63 -6.24 -4.36 -3.18
C VAL A 63 -6.07 -3.22 -4.19
N GLY A 64 -5.93 -3.54 -5.48
CA GLY A 64 -5.44 -2.62 -6.52
C GLY A 64 -6.16 -1.25 -6.57
N PRO A 65 -7.50 -1.21 -6.72
CA PRO A 65 -8.25 0.06 -6.78
C PRO A 65 -8.08 0.93 -5.52
N GLU A 66 -8.10 0.33 -4.33
CA GLU A 66 -7.93 1.06 -3.07
C GLU A 66 -6.50 1.59 -2.91
N ASN A 67 -5.48 0.83 -3.37
CA ASN A 67 -4.11 1.33 -3.41
C ASN A 67 -3.98 2.57 -4.29
N ALA A 68 -4.68 2.60 -5.43
CA ALA A 68 -4.72 3.79 -6.29
C ALA A 68 -5.35 4.99 -5.57
N VAL A 69 -6.47 4.78 -4.87
CA VAL A 69 -7.10 5.84 -4.05
C VAL A 69 -6.13 6.34 -2.97
N ILE A 70 -5.37 5.45 -2.32
CA ILE A 70 -4.36 5.81 -1.32
C ILE A 70 -3.27 6.68 -1.93
N ALA A 71 -2.66 6.23 -3.02
CA ALA A 71 -1.59 6.97 -3.70
C ALA A 71 -2.04 8.38 -4.12
N ARG A 72 -3.22 8.49 -4.74
CA ARG A 72 -3.79 9.78 -5.16
C ARG A 72 -4.10 10.69 -3.97
N ALA A 73 -4.56 10.15 -2.85
CA ALA A 73 -4.79 10.94 -1.64
C ALA A 73 -3.48 11.54 -1.13
N LEU A 74 -2.42 10.73 -1.01
CA LEU A 74 -1.09 11.21 -0.59
C LEU A 74 -0.56 12.31 -1.54
N GLN A 75 -0.71 12.11 -2.84
CA GLN A 75 -0.33 13.11 -3.86
C GLN A 75 -1.14 14.41 -3.72
N SER A 76 -2.46 14.31 -3.58
CA SER A 76 -3.36 15.48 -3.46
C SER A 76 -3.06 16.35 -2.25
N LEU A 77 -2.61 15.72 -1.15
CA LEU A 77 -2.18 16.39 0.07
C LEU A 77 -0.76 16.94 -0.01
N ARG A 78 -0.09 16.77 -1.15
CA ARG A 78 1.34 17.10 -1.36
C ARG A 78 2.24 16.46 -0.30
N TRP A 79 1.80 15.34 0.27
CA TRP A 79 2.52 14.69 1.35
C TRP A 79 3.57 13.76 0.75
N LYS A 80 4.81 14.24 0.69
CA LYS A 80 5.95 13.55 0.07
C LYS A 80 6.54 12.44 0.97
N VAL A 81 5.71 11.47 1.34
CA VAL A 81 6.16 10.28 2.05
C VAL A 81 6.37 9.12 1.10
N GLN A 82 7.33 8.26 1.44
CA GLN A 82 7.51 7.01 0.73
C GLN A 82 6.28 6.12 0.98
N HIS A 83 5.54 5.83 -0.10
CA HIS A 83 4.47 4.84 -0.09
C HIS A 83 5.09 3.46 -0.30
N VAL A 84 4.79 2.54 0.61
CA VAL A 84 5.20 1.14 0.59
C VAL A 84 3.95 0.27 0.73
N GLY A 85 3.97 -0.96 0.24
CA GLY A 85 2.86 -1.89 0.51
C GLY A 85 3.06 -3.29 -0.04
N ALA A 86 1.96 -4.02 -0.09
CA ALA A 86 1.91 -5.41 -0.54
C ALA A 86 2.06 -5.55 -2.06
N TRP A 87 2.15 -6.80 -2.55
CA TRP A 87 2.29 -7.13 -3.98
C TRP A 87 1.23 -6.49 -4.87
N THR A 88 0.05 -6.18 -4.34
CA THR A 88 -1.07 -5.59 -5.10
C THR A 88 -0.76 -4.20 -5.64
N LEU A 89 0.33 -3.56 -5.16
CA LEU A 89 0.84 -2.30 -5.71
C LEU A 89 1.46 -2.46 -7.09
N SER A 90 1.96 -3.64 -7.47
CA SER A 90 2.51 -3.87 -8.81
C SER A 90 1.44 -4.23 -9.84
N PHE A 91 0.17 -4.31 -9.45
CA PHE A 91 -0.90 -4.67 -10.36
C PHE A 91 -1.30 -3.48 -11.26
N PRO A 92 -1.67 -3.71 -12.53
CA PRO A 92 -2.11 -2.65 -13.44
C PRO A 92 -3.22 -1.78 -12.84
N PHE A 93 -4.20 -2.38 -12.16
CA PHE A 93 -5.27 -1.62 -11.50
C PHE A 93 -4.78 -0.59 -10.47
N SER A 94 -3.66 -0.86 -9.80
CA SER A 94 -3.04 0.09 -8.87
C SER A 94 -2.26 1.15 -9.63
N ILE A 95 -1.43 0.74 -10.59
CA ILE A 95 -0.54 1.63 -11.36
C ILE A 95 -1.35 2.59 -12.24
N ASP A 96 -2.24 2.05 -13.06
CA ASP A 96 -3.07 2.82 -14.00
C ASP A 96 -4.05 3.72 -13.25
N GLY A 97 -4.62 3.24 -12.15
CA GLY A 97 -5.52 4.02 -11.31
C GLY A 97 -4.83 5.18 -10.59
N ALA A 98 -3.60 4.96 -10.11
CA ALA A 98 -2.81 5.97 -9.41
C ALA A 98 -2.18 6.98 -10.37
N MET A 99 -1.90 6.61 -11.62
CA MET A 99 -1.20 7.44 -12.61
C MET A 99 0.14 7.93 -12.05
N GLU A 100 0.45 9.22 -12.15
CA GLU A 100 1.66 9.84 -11.58
C GLU A 100 1.82 9.60 -10.08
N ALA A 101 0.73 9.35 -9.35
CA ALA A 101 0.80 9.06 -7.92
C ALA A 101 1.40 7.68 -7.62
N ALA A 102 1.48 6.78 -8.61
CA ALA A 102 2.16 5.49 -8.47
C ALA A 102 3.68 5.66 -8.33
N GLU A 103 4.22 6.74 -8.88
CA GLU A 103 5.66 6.92 -9.03
C GLU A 103 6.38 6.91 -7.68
N GLY A 104 7.52 6.21 -7.65
CA GLY A 104 8.32 6.01 -6.45
C GLY A 104 7.71 5.07 -5.41
N THR A 105 6.52 4.49 -5.62
CA THR A 105 5.94 3.49 -4.69
C THR A 105 6.80 2.23 -4.63
N LEU A 106 6.99 1.68 -3.43
CA LEU A 106 7.80 0.47 -3.21
C LEU A 106 6.94 -0.73 -2.83
N MET A 107 7.31 -1.88 -3.38
CA MET A 107 6.68 -3.16 -3.08
C MET A 107 7.75 -4.23 -2.85
N ALA A 108 7.53 -5.08 -1.85
CA ALA A 108 8.44 -6.18 -1.54
C ALA A 108 8.24 -7.36 -2.52
N GLN A 109 9.15 -7.50 -3.49
CA GLN A 109 9.15 -8.60 -4.45
C GLN A 109 9.95 -9.80 -3.91
N THR A 110 9.34 -10.97 -3.88
CA THR A 110 10.00 -12.22 -3.44
C THR A 110 10.40 -13.13 -4.61
N PHE A 111 9.93 -12.83 -5.82
CA PHE A 111 10.21 -13.60 -7.03
C PHE A 111 10.72 -12.70 -8.14
N MET A 112 11.89 -13.00 -8.70
CA MET A 112 12.37 -12.34 -9.92
C MET A 112 12.25 -13.34 -11.06
N ALA A 113 11.51 -12.98 -12.11
CA ALA A 113 11.40 -13.82 -13.29
C ALA A 113 12.76 -13.86 -14.00
N GLU A 114 13.29 -15.06 -14.24
CA GLU A 114 14.43 -15.24 -15.13
C GLU A 114 14.01 -14.92 -16.59
N PRO A 115 14.90 -14.34 -17.41
CA PRO A 115 14.63 -14.13 -18.82
C PRO A 115 14.54 -15.49 -19.53
N GLY A 116 13.32 -16.01 -19.69
CA GLY A 116 13.04 -17.32 -20.27
C GLY A 116 11.68 -17.35 -20.95
N ASN A 117 11.56 -16.67 -22.10
CA ASN A 117 10.33 -16.61 -22.88
C ASN A 117 10.18 -17.88 -23.73
N ALA A 118 9.76 -19.01 -23.15
CA ALA A 118 9.20 -20.09 -23.96
C ALA A 118 7.81 -19.67 -24.44
N ARG A 119 7.74 -18.97 -25.58
CA ARG A 119 6.49 -18.87 -26.35
C ARG A 119 6.19 -20.26 -26.91
N VAL A 120 5.25 -20.97 -26.28
CA VAL A 120 4.63 -22.16 -26.90
C VAL A 120 3.55 -21.65 -27.84
N THR A 121 3.93 -21.37 -29.08
CA THR A 121 2.96 -21.14 -30.17
C THR A 121 2.60 -22.51 -30.72
N PHE A 122 1.37 -22.96 -30.48
CA PHE A 122 0.83 -24.11 -31.19
C PHE A 122 0.48 -23.66 -32.61
N ALA A 123 1.11 -24.28 -33.60
CA ALA A 123 0.80 -24.14 -35.02
C ALA A 123 -0.28 -25.16 -35.42
#